data_AF-A0A2S2NAM4-F1
#
_entry.id   AF-A0A2S2NAM4-F1
#
_cell.length_a   1.000
_cell.length_b   1.000
_cell.length_c   1.000
_cell.angle_alpha   90.00
_cell.angle_beta   90.00
_cell.angle_gamma   90.00
#
_symmetry.space_group_name_H-M   'P 1'
#
loop_
_entity.id
_entity.type
_entity.pdbx_description
1 polymer ?
#
loop_
_entity_poly.entity_id
_entity_poly.type
_entity_poly.pdbx_seq_one_letter_code
_entity_poly.pdbx_strand_id
1 'polypeptide(L)'
;MNPLRHMAVDAKMAKIYSLEPPEDKEKIPIVGLNPVQELLNVLRESYSEYALFFHDTYGGNVIGVVFKPNVFNKIEFKVTNVNGQRLHKSSSSIKHVEFNLDAFIEDIDVHGGFIVKEVEKCNKSLFCNN
;
A
#
# COMPACT_ATOMS: atom_id res chain seq x y z
N MET A 1 -18.09 -19.52 -38.62
CA MET A 1 -17.85 -18.53 -37.55
C MET A 1 -18.44 -17.19 -38.00
N ASN A 2 -19.14 -16.47 -37.13
CA ASN A 2 -19.73 -15.17 -37.45
C ASN A 2 -18.73 -14.06 -37.06
N PRO A 3 -18.35 -13.13 -37.97
CA PRO A 3 -17.36 -12.11 -37.66
C PRO A 3 -17.85 -11.14 -36.57
N LEU A 4 -16.92 -10.68 -35.73
CA LEU A 4 -17.18 -9.67 -34.71
C LEU A 4 -17.54 -8.33 -35.37
N ARG A 5 -18.43 -7.56 -34.73
CA ARG A 5 -19.00 -6.32 -35.26
C ARG A 5 -17.96 -5.27 -35.70
N HIS A 6 -16.78 -5.26 -35.10
CA HIS A 6 -15.70 -4.32 -35.46
C HIS A 6 -14.93 -4.74 -36.73
N MET A 7 -15.14 -5.96 -37.24
CA MET A 7 -14.57 -6.46 -38.49
C MET A 7 -15.55 -6.39 -39.67
N ALA A 8 -16.78 -5.93 -39.44
CA ALA A 8 -17.79 -5.79 -40.49
C ALA A 8 -17.55 -4.48 -41.27
N VAL A 9 -17.22 -4.62 -42.56
CA VAL A 9 -16.90 -3.49 -43.45
C VAL A 9 -18.16 -2.67 -43.80
N ASP A 10 -19.34 -3.27 -43.68
CA ASP A 10 -20.65 -2.69 -43.93
C ASP A 10 -21.30 -2.09 -42.66
N ALA A 11 -20.70 -2.26 -41.49
CA ALA A 11 -21.21 -1.66 -40.27
C ALA A 11 -20.96 -0.14 -40.29
N LYS A 12 -22.05 0.64 -40.36
CA LYS A 12 -22.01 2.08 -40.09
C LYS A 12 -21.27 2.30 -38.77
N MET A 13 -20.27 3.19 -38.75
CA MET A 13 -19.49 3.48 -37.53
C MET A 13 -20.44 3.62 -36.35
N ALA A 14 -20.28 2.74 -35.35
CA ALA A 14 -21.04 2.86 -34.13
C ALA A 14 -20.77 4.25 -33.55
N LYS A 15 -21.83 4.97 -33.17
CA LYS A 15 -21.70 6.25 -32.48
C LYS A 15 -20.80 6.00 -31.28
N ILE A 16 -19.62 6.63 -31.26
CA ILE A 16 -18.72 6.55 -30.12
C ILE A 16 -19.40 7.39 -29.03
N TYR A 17 -20.07 6.73 -28.10
CA TYR A 17 -20.60 7.38 -26.92
C TYR A 17 -19.42 7.60 -25.98
N SER A 18 -18.97 8.85 -25.86
CA SER A 18 -18.20 9.25 -24.70
C SER A 18 -19.18 9.31 -23.54
N LEU A 19 -19.06 8.37 -22.59
CA LEU A 19 -19.87 8.41 -21.38
C LEU A 19 -19.33 9.55 -20.52
N GLU A 20 -20.13 10.60 -20.33
CA GLU A 20 -19.82 11.62 -19.33
C GLU A 20 -19.93 10.99 -17.93
N PRO A 21 -19.08 11.38 -16.97
CA PRO A 21 -19.20 10.89 -15.60
C PRO A 21 -20.61 11.20 -15.07
N PRO A 22 -21.28 10.23 -14.43
CA PRO A 22 -22.63 10.44 -13.90
C PRO A 22 -22.64 11.56 -12.86
N GLU A 23 -23.73 12.33 -12.83
CA GLU A 23 -23.97 13.31 -11.77
C GLU A 23 -24.02 12.62 -10.40
N ASP A 24 -23.69 13.32 -9.31
CA ASP A 24 -23.61 12.72 -7.96
C ASP A 24 -24.90 12.00 -7.53
N LYS A 25 -26.06 12.39 -8.08
CA LYS A 25 -27.37 11.79 -7.81
C LYS A 25 -27.59 10.45 -8.50
N GLU A 26 -26.78 10.12 -9.50
CA GLU A 26 -26.83 8.88 -10.28
C GLU A 26 -25.76 7.88 -9.83
N LYS A 27 -24.88 8.27 -8.90
CA LYS A 27 -23.85 7.39 -8.34
C LYS A 27 -24.48 6.33 -7.46
N ILE A 28 -24.29 5.07 -7.84
CA ILE A 28 -24.69 3.92 -7.04
C ILE A 28 -23.70 3.80 -5.85
N PRO A 29 -24.19 3.73 -4.60
CA PRO A 29 -23.29 3.56 -3.46
C PRO A 29 -22.59 2.20 -3.56
N ILE A 30 -21.26 2.21 -3.42
CA ILE A 30 -20.47 0.97 -3.37
C ILE A 30 -20.69 0.35 -1.99
N VAL A 31 -21.57 -0.64 -1.93
CA VAL A 31 -21.89 -1.36 -0.68
C VAL A 31 -20.83 -2.44 -0.43
N GLY A 32 -20.33 -2.52 0.80
CA GLY A 32 -19.40 -3.58 1.23
C GLY A 32 -17.92 -3.29 1.03
N LEU A 33 -17.55 -2.18 0.38
CA LEU A 33 -16.16 -1.74 0.31
C LEU A 33 -15.74 -1.13 1.64
N ASN A 34 -14.74 -1.73 2.29
CA ASN A 34 -14.08 -1.13 3.44
C ASN A 34 -12.64 -0.74 3.07
N PRO A 35 -12.40 0.51 2.65
CA PRO A 35 -11.09 0.93 2.14
C PRO A 35 -9.97 0.82 3.19
N VAL A 36 -10.31 0.89 4.49
CA VAL A 36 -9.35 0.70 5.57
C VAL A 36 -8.88 -0.75 5.66
N GLN A 37 -9.77 -1.72 5.45
CA GLN A 37 -9.37 -3.14 5.43
C GLN A 37 -8.50 -3.45 4.23
N GLU A 38 -8.85 -2.92 3.04
CA GLU A 38 -8.06 -3.09 1.83
C GLU A 38 -6.64 -2.54 2.01
N LEU A 39 -6.51 -1.32 2.56
CA LEU A 39 -5.20 -0.73 2.87
C LEU A 39 -4.41 -1.62 3.85
N LEU A 40 -5.04 -2.09 4.92
CA LEU A 40 -4.38 -2.96 5.89
C LEU A 40 -3.95 -4.31 5.30
N ASN A 41 -4.72 -4.87 4.38
CA ASN A 41 -4.36 -6.10 3.69
C ASN A 41 -3.11 -5.89 2.83
N VAL A 42 -3.08 -4.82 2.03
CA VAL A 42 -1.90 -4.46 1.21
C VAL A 42 -0.65 -4.26 2.07
N LEU A 43 -0.79 -3.55 3.20
CA LEU A 43 0.32 -3.33 4.13
C LEU A 43 0.79 -4.64 4.78
N ARG A 44 -0.12 -5.54 5.16
CA ARG A 44 0.24 -6.84 5.76
C ARG A 44 0.88 -7.77 4.75
N GLU A 45 0.40 -7.83 3.53
CA GLU A 45 0.99 -8.64 2.46
C GLU A 45 2.43 -8.21 2.16
N SER A 46 2.68 -6.89 2.14
CA SER A 46 3.99 -6.34 1.79
C SER A 46 4.98 -6.33 2.96
N TYR A 47 4.50 -6.10 4.20
CA TYR A 47 5.37 -5.74 5.33
C TYR A 47 5.20 -6.60 6.58
N SER A 48 4.42 -7.68 6.57
CA SER A 48 4.25 -8.58 7.74
C SER A 48 5.56 -9.26 8.20
N GLU A 49 6.56 -9.36 7.32
CA GLU A 49 7.90 -9.81 7.70
C GLU A 49 8.59 -8.81 8.64
N TYR A 50 8.31 -7.52 8.49
CA TYR A 50 9.01 -6.44 9.19
C TYR A 50 8.19 -5.82 10.33
N ALA A 51 6.87 -5.74 10.19
CA ALA A 51 6.02 -5.03 11.14
C ALA A 51 4.72 -5.79 11.44
N LEU A 52 4.15 -5.48 12.60
CA LEU A 52 2.81 -5.88 13.04
C LEU A 52 1.88 -4.69 12.95
N PHE A 53 0.66 -4.93 12.45
CA PHE A 53 -0.35 -3.90 12.18
C PHE A 53 -1.59 -4.12 13.05
N PHE A 54 -1.93 -3.11 13.85
CA PHE A 54 -3.07 -3.10 14.77
C PHE A 54 -4.08 -2.04 14.33
N HIS A 55 -5.34 -2.40 14.26
CA HIS A 55 -6.45 -1.46 14.08
C HIS A 55 -7.65 -1.95 14.88
N ASP A 56 -8.50 -1.02 15.30
CA ASP A 56 -9.81 -1.37 15.86
C ASP A 56 -10.87 -1.26 14.76
N THR A 57 -11.41 -2.40 14.33
CA THR A 57 -12.42 -2.51 13.27
C THR A 57 -13.76 -1.86 13.62
N TYR A 58 -14.05 -1.64 14.90
CA TYR A 58 -15.38 -1.26 15.38
C TYR A 58 -15.54 0.23 15.70
N GLY A 59 -14.46 1.01 15.60
CA GLY A 59 -14.53 2.45 15.88
C GLY A 59 -13.19 3.18 15.91
N GLY A 60 -12.07 2.48 15.76
CA GLY A 60 -10.76 3.11 15.69
C GLY A 60 -10.51 3.79 14.35
N ASN A 61 -9.89 4.96 14.41
CA ASN A 61 -9.41 5.72 13.25
C ASN A 61 -7.87 5.69 13.13
N VAL A 62 -7.19 4.90 13.97
CA VAL A 62 -5.73 4.82 14.04
C VAL A 62 -5.28 3.41 13.68
N ILE A 63 -4.26 3.33 12.82
CA ILE A 63 -3.51 2.11 12.55
C ILE A 63 -2.19 2.17 13.31
N GLY A 64 -2.02 1.31 14.30
CA GLY A 64 -0.77 1.13 15.03
C GLY A 64 0.18 0.21 14.26
N VAL A 65 1.43 0.62 14.10
CA VAL A 65 2.47 -0.18 13.46
C VAL A 65 3.61 -0.42 14.43
N VAL A 66 3.98 -1.69 14.64
CA VAL A 66 5.08 -2.09 15.52
C VAL A 66 6.11 -2.88 14.73
N PHE A 67 7.31 -2.33 14.58
CA PHE A 67 8.42 -3.02 13.92
C PHE A 67 9.00 -4.12 14.80
N LYS A 68 9.38 -5.25 14.19
CA LYS A 68 10.12 -6.30 14.91
C LYS A 68 11.48 -5.75 15.35
N PRO A 69 12.03 -6.19 16.50
CA PRO A 69 13.25 -5.62 17.08
C PRO A 69 14.47 -5.63 16.15
N ASN A 70 14.54 -6.61 15.24
CA ASN A 70 15.71 -6.83 14.39
C ASN A 70 15.62 -6.16 13.01
N VAL A 71 14.56 -5.42 12.71
CA VAL A 71 14.27 -4.90 11.36
C VAL A 71 15.26 -3.82 10.93
N PHE A 72 15.71 -3.00 11.88
CA PHE A 72 16.68 -1.94 11.62
C PHE A 72 18.14 -2.43 11.68
N ASN A 73 18.36 -3.71 11.94
CA ASN A 73 19.72 -4.28 11.95
C ASN A 73 20.21 -4.44 10.51
N LYS A 74 21.51 -4.19 10.32
CA LYS A 74 22.17 -4.45 9.04
C LYS A 74 22.33 -5.95 8.87
N ILE A 75 21.79 -6.49 7.78
CA ILE A 75 21.95 -7.89 7.41
C ILE A 75 22.72 -8.00 6.10
N GLU A 76 23.39 -9.14 5.93
CA GLU A 76 24.10 -9.45 4.69
C GLU A 76 23.09 -9.53 3.53
N PHE A 77 23.46 -8.96 2.38
CA PHE A 77 22.62 -9.01 1.19
C PHE A 77 22.36 -10.46 0.76
N LYS A 78 21.08 -10.84 0.76
CA LYS A 78 20.58 -12.06 0.15
C LYS A 78 19.51 -11.70 -0.87
N VAL A 79 19.44 -12.43 -1.98
CA VAL A 79 18.46 -12.18 -3.05
C VAL A 79 17.02 -12.27 -2.54
N THR A 80 16.78 -13.10 -1.52
CA THR A 80 15.47 -13.23 -0.84
C THR A 80 15.10 -12.03 0.02
N ASN A 81 16.07 -11.19 0.40
CA ASN A 81 15.92 -10.12 1.38
C ASN A 81 15.96 -8.73 0.73
N VAL A 82 15.67 -8.63 -0.57
CA VAL A 82 15.74 -7.36 -1.31
C VAL A 82 14.48 -6.50 -1.09
N ASN A 83 13.32 -7.12 -0.87
CA ASN A 83 12.05 -6.41 -0.73
C ASN A 83 12.03 -5.55 0.56
N GLY A 84 11.75 -4.26 0.42
CA GLY A 84 11.64 -3.33 1.56
C GLY A 84 12.97 -2.91 2.18
N GLN A 85 14.12 -3.29 1.59
CA GLN A 85 15.44 -2.98 2.13
C GLN A 85 16.26 -2.13 1.15
N ARG A 86 17.07 -1.22 1.69
CA ARG A 86 18.01 -0.39 0.94
C ARG A 86 19.44 -0.89 1.13
N LEU A 87 20.25 -0.76 0.09
CA LEU A 87 21.67 -1.05 0.16
C LEU A 87 22.36 -0.07 1.11
N HIS A 88 23.04 -0.60 2.11
CA HIS A 88 23.89 0.21 2.97
C HIS A 88 25.16 0.58 2.22
N LYS A 89 25.43 1.88 2.08
CA LYS A 89 26.65 2.40 1.44
C LYS A 89 27.85 2.17 2.37
N SER A 90 28.45 0.99 2.31
CA SER A 90 29.73 0.70 2.98
C SER A 90 30.85 0.48 1.96
N SER A 91 32.06 0.89 2.33
CA SER A 91 33.31 0.64 1.59
C SER A 91 33.77 -0.83 1.64
N SER A 92 33.07 -1.68 2.39
CA SER A 92 33.38 -3.10 2.59
C SER A 92 33.00 -3.94 1.37
N SER A 93 33.73 -5.03 1.10
CA SER A 93 33.42 -6.00 0.04
C SER A 93 32.05 -6.67 0.21
N ILE A 94 31.53 -6.72 1.44
CA ILE A 94 30.23 -7.31 1.77
C ILE A 94 29.15 -6.21 1.72
N LYS A 95 28.22 -6.38 0.78
CA LYS A 95 27.03 -5.54 0.67
C LYS A 95 26.07 -5.87 1.80
N HIS A 96 25.78 -4.88 2.64
CA HIS A 96 24.76 -4.98 3.67
C HIS A 96 23.49 -4.30 3.21
N VAL A 97 22.35 -4.75 3.71
CA VAL A 97 21.04 -4.15 3.49
C VAL A 97 20.39 -3.82 4.83
N GLU A 98 19.58 -2.76 4.83
CA GLU A 98 18.83 -2.29 5.99
C GLU A 98 17.40 -1.93 5.57
N PHE A 99 16.43 -2.06 6.47
CA PHE A 99 15.04 -1.70 6.18
C PHE A 99 14.92 -0.21 5.81
N ASN A 100 14.23 0.07 4.71
CA ASN A 100 14.05 1.43 4.24
C ASN A 100 12.77 2.04 4.83
N LEU A 101 12.90 2.63 6.03
CA LEU A 101 11.77 3.27 6.72
C LEU A 101 11.13 4.40 5.89
N ASP A 102 11.94 5.14 5.13
CA ASP A 102 11.44 6.27 4.34
C ASP A 102 10.54 5.78 3.20
N ALA A 103 10.94 4.70 2.51
CA ALA A 103 10.11 4.07 1.48
C ALA A 103 8.84 3.43 2.06
N PHE A 104 8.92 2.86 3.26
CA PHE A 104 7.72 2.33 3.93
C PHE A 104 6.68 3.42 4.21
N ILE A 105 7.11 4.60 4.64
CA ILE A 105 6.21 5.73 4.91
C ILE A 105 5.63 6.25 3.60
N GLU A 106 6.46 6.39 2.57
CA GLU A 106 6.01 6.77 1.22
C GLU A 106 4.97 5.80 0.67
N ASP A 107 5.16 4.48 0.86
CA ASP A 107 4.17 3.48 0.47
C ASP A 107 2.84 3.66 1.22
N ILE A 108 2.87 4.01 2.50
CA ILE A 108 1.64 4.32 3.26
C ILE A 108 0.95 5.53 2.66
N ASP A 109 1.68 6.58 2.28
CA ASP A 109 1.09 7.78 1.69
C ASP A 109 0.49 7.47 0.30
N VAL A 110 1.18 6.68 -0.53
CA VAL A 110 0.73 6.31 -1.88
C VAL A 110 -0.47 5.37 -1.84
N HIS A 111 -0.42 4.29 -1.05
CA HIS A 111 -1.54 3.34 -0.93
C HIS A 111 -2.68 3.89 -0.08
N GLY A 112 -2.35 4.72 0.91
CA GLY A 112 -3.28 5.37 1.81
C GLY A 112 -4.12 6.44 1.12
N GLY A 113 -3.57 7.13 0.11
CA GLY A 113 -4.30 8.08 -0.73
C GLY A 113 -5.07 9.10 0.10
N PHE A 114 -6.41 9.05 0.05
CA PHE A 114 -7.29 9.94 0.81
C PHE A 114 -7.73 9.39 2.19
N ILE A 115 -7.35 8.15 2.52
CA ILE A 115 -7.73 7.44 3.75
C ILE A 115 -6.80 7.86 4.89
N VAL A 116 -5.49 7.92 4.62
CA VAL A 116 -4.47 8.30 5.59
C VAL A 116 -4.36 9.82 5.62
N LYS A 117 -4.60 10.41 6.80
CA LYS A 117 -4.50 11.86 6.99
C LYS A 117 -3.10 12.28 7.45
N GLU A 118 -2.49 11.47 8.29
CA GLU A 118 -1.22 11.77 8.95
C GLU A 118 -0.52 10.47 9.37
N VAL A 119 0.82 10.48 9.34
CA VAL A 119 1.67 9.38 9.79
C VAL A 119 2.62 9.91 10.87
N GLU A 120 2.39 9.49 12.11
CA GLU A 120 3.20 9.91 13.25
C GLU A 120 4.23 8.85 13.67
N LYS A 121 5.49 9.28 13.84
CA LYS A 121 6.56 8.43 14.39
C LYS A 121 6.53 8.46 15.92
N CYS A 122 5.87 7.48 16.54
CA CYS A 122 5.89 7.33 17.99
C CYS A 122 7.21 6.71 18.48
N ASN A 123 8.03 7.48 19.20
CA ASN A 123 9.18 6.94 19.93
C ASN A 123 8.73 6.24 21.22
N LYS A 124 9.47 5.19 21.60
CA LYS A 124 9.19 4.31 22.75
C LYS A 124 8.96 5.04 24.08
N SER A 125 9.40 6.30 24.21
CA SER A 125 9.22 7.12 25.40
C SER A 125 7.76 7.48 25.73
N LEU A 126 6.82 7.33 24.79
CA LEU A 126 5.40 7.67 25.04
C LEU A 126 4.62 6.56 25.75
N PHE A 127 5.10 5.30 25.68
CA PHE A 127 4.46 4.14 26.33
C PHE A 127 5.20 3.68 27.60
N CYS A 128 6.26 4.41 28.00
CA CYS A 128 7.04 4.15 29.21
C CYS A 128 6.93 5.33 30.17
N ASN A 129 5.71 5.72 30.54
CA ASN A 129 5.48 6.51 31.74
C ASN A 129 4.69 5.64 32.71
N ASN A 130 5.42 5.09 33.69
CA ASN A 130 5.04 4.45 34.96
C ASN A 130 3.65 3.81 35.09
#